data_AF-A0A8I1PTL1-F1
#
_entry.id   AF-A0A8I1PTL1-F1
#
_cell.length_a   1.000
_cell.length_b   1.000
_cell.length_c   1.000
_cell.angle_alpha   90.00
_cell.angle_beta   90.00
_cell.angle_gamma   90.00
#
_symmetry.space_group_name_H-M   'P 1'
#
loop_
_entity.id
_entity.type
_entity.pdbx_description
1 polymer ?
#
loop_
_entity_poly.entity_id
_entity_poly.type
_entity_poly.pdbx_seq_one_letter_code
_entity_poly.pdbx_strand_id
1 'polypeptide(L)'
;MRFTVNLLTVRRDEGGSLIAQRPHCGAKHSASTLYGESVRSTRIGHLLEHREDKWWRVYEEQDMDRVRADVVIAIVEQGLPWLRNQVATI
;
A
#
# COMPACT_ATOMS: atom_id res chain seq x y z
N MET A 1 12.66 14.65 2.88
CA MET A 1 12.28 13.21 2.89
C MET A 1 11.55 12.85 1.59
N ARG A 2 11.60 11.59 1.15
CA ARG A 2 10.71 11.06 0.10
C ARG A 2 9.95 9.83 0.59
N PHE A 3 8.72 9.64 0.13
CA PHE A 3 7.92 8.48 0.48
C PHE A 3 7.04 8.02 -0.69
N THR A 4 6.53 6.80 -0.58
CA THR A 4 5.49 6.24 -1.45
C THR A 4 4.42 5.59 -0.59
N VAL A 5 3.33 5.13 -1.21
CA VAL A 5 2.30 4.33 -0.55
C VAL A 5 2.33 2.92 -1.11
N ASN A 6 2.48 1.96 -0.20
CA ASN A 6 2.30 0.55 -0.51
C ASN A 6 0.91 0.12 -0.04
N LEU A 7 0.22 -0.65 -0.88
CA LEU A 7 -1.08 -1.24 -0.58
C LEU A 7 -0.90 -2.73 -0.30
N LEU A 8 -1.62 -3.25 0.68
CA LEU A 8 -1.64 -4.67 1.01
C LEU A 8 -3.06 -5.11 1.35
N THR A 9 -3.43 -6.27 0.82
CA THR A 9 -4.66 -6.99 1.17
C THR A 9 -4.28 -8.39 1.62
N VAL A 10 -4.84 -8.78 2.76
CA VAL A 10 -4.71 -10.12 3.36
C VAL A 10 -6.07 -10.51 3.90
N ARG A 11 -6.44 -11.80 3.79
CA ARG A 11 -7.67 -12.26 4.41
C ARG A 11 -7.55 -12.20 5.93
N ARG A 12 -8.65 -11.84 6.59
CA ARG A 12 -8.64 -11.63 8.05
C ARG A 12 -8.37 -12.92 8.83
N ASP A 13 -8.88 -14.05 8.35
CA ASP A 13 -8.68 -15.38 8.91
C ASP A 13 -7.22 -15.86 8.77
N GLU A 14 -6.54 -15.49 7.69
CA GLU A 14 -5.15 -15.88 7.42
C GLU A 14 -4.12 -14.94 8.07
N GLY A 15 -4.48 -13.67 8.32
CA GLY A 15 -3.54 -12.66 8.80
C GLY A 15 -2.85 -13.04 10.12
N GLY A 16 -3.61 -13.55 11.09
CA GLY A 16 -3.06 -14.00 12.38
C GLY A 16 -2.09 -15.16 12.23
N SER A 17 -2.44 -16.15 11.41
CA SER A 17 -1.60 -17.31 11.12
C SER A 17 -0.32 -16.93 10.38
N LEU A 18 -0.38 -15.99 9.45
CA LEU A 18 0.79 -15.46 8.72
C LEU A 18 1.80 -14.78 9.64
N ILE A 19 1.34 -14.02 10.64
CA ILE A 19 2.21 -13.41 11.66
C ILE A 19 2.82 -14.50 12.55
N ALA A 20 2.02 -15.46 13.00
CA ALA A 20 2.48 -16.55 13.87
C ALA A 20 3.55 -17.42 13.19
N GLN A 21 3.44 -17.65 11.88
CA GLN A 21 4.41 -18.40 11.08
C GLN A 21 5.69 -17.60 10.78
N ARG A 22 5.65 -16.26 10.90
CA ARG A 22 6.78 -15.38 10.60
C ARG A 22 6.97 -14.29 11.66
N PRO A 23 7.35 -14.65 12.89
CA PRO A 23 7.47 -13.70 14.00
C PRO A 23 8.54 -12.62 13.76
N HIS A 24 9.53 -12.89 12.89
CA HIS A 24 10.55 -11.92 12.47
C HIS A 24 9.99 -10.76 11.62
N CYS A 25 8.75 -10.86 11.11
CA CYS A 25 8.10 -9.78 10.36
C CYS A 25 7.35 -8.77 11.26
N GLY A 26 7.37 -8.96 12.58
CA GLY A 26 6.71 -8.08 13.54
C GLY A 26 5.21 -8.35 13.71
N ALA A 27 4.57 -7.57 14.59
CA ALA A 27 3.18 -7.77 15.00
C ALA A 27 2.12 -7.22 14.01
N LYS A 28 2.54 -6.64 12.88
CA LYS A 28 1.66 -6.08 11.84
C LYS A 28 2.15 -6.46 10.46
N HIS A 29 1.22 -6.68 9.53
CA HIS A 29 1.57 -6.90 8.13
C HIS A 29 2.22 -5.66 7.52
N SER A 30 3.35 -5.85 6.85
CA SER A 30 4.01 -4.81 6.08
C SER A 30 3.84 -5.06 4.60
N ALA A 31 3.34 -4.07 3.87
CA ALA A 31 3.21 -4.16 2.41
C ALA A 31 4.58 -4.29 1.68
N SER A 32 5.68 -4.07 2.38
CA SER A 32 7.05 -4.29 1.91
C SER A 32 7.59 -5.70 2.20
N THR A 33 6.80 -6.56 2.83
CA THR A 33 7.19 -7.94 3.17
C THR A 33 6.51 -8.93 2.21
N LEU A 34 7.29 -9.90 1.73
CA LEU A 34 6.80 -10.98 0.87
C LEU A 34 6.16 -12.08 1.73
N TYR A 35 4.82 -12.13 1.74
CA TYR A 35 4.08 -13.12 2.52
C TYR A 35 3.65 -14.37 1.73
N GLY A 36 3.91 -14.42 0.42
CA GLY A 36 3.49 -15.52 -0.47
C GLY A 36 2.11 -15.28 -1.10
N GLU A 37 1.54 -16.33 -1.71
CA GLU A 37 0.32 -16.24 -2.54
C GLU A 37 -0.95 -15.83 -1.77
N SER A 38 -0.97 -15.96 -0.44
CA SER A 38 -2.09 -15.53 0.42
C SER A 38 -2.19 -14.02 0.61
N VAL A 39 -1.21 -13.25 0.12
CA VAL A 39 -1.18 -11.79 0.25
C VAL A 39 -1.08 -11.15 -1.12
N ARG A 40 -1.84 -10.08 -1.32
CA ARG A 40 -1.71 -9.20 -2.48
C ARG A 40 -1.11 -7.88 -2.03
N SER A 41 -0.02 -7.46 -2.64
CA SER A 41 0.56 -6.15 -2.40
C SER A 41 0.93 -5.47 -3.71
N THR A 42 0.92 -4.14 -3.71
CA THR A 42 1.39 -3.31 -4.82
C THR A 42 1.86 -1.95 -4.33
N ARG A 43 2.68 -1.28 -5.11
CA ARG A 43 2.99 0.14 -4.94
C ARG A 43 1.93 0.95 -5.66
N ILE A 44 1.45 2.03 -5.05
CA ILE A 44 0.39 2.86 -5.64
C ILE A 44 0.79 3.44 -7.00
N GLY A 45 2.09 3.66 -7.24
CA GLY A 45 2.60 4.11 -8.53
C GLY A 45 2.30 3.15 -9.68
N HIS A 46 2.33 1.84 -9.42
CA HIS A 46 2.01 0.82 -10.43
C HIS A 46 0.52 0.83 -10.85
N LEU A 47 -0.33 1.56 -10.12
CA LEU A 47 -1.75 1.72 -10.44
C LEU A 47 -2.03 2.98 -11.27
N LEU A 48 -1.06 3.90 -11.39
CA LEU A 48 -1.23 5.13 -12.16
C LEU A 48 -1.05 4.86 -13.66
N GLU A 49 -1.49 5.81 -14.48
CA GLU A 49 -1.57 5.69 -15.94
C GLU A 49 -0.26 5.22 -16.60
N HIS A 50 0.88 5.71 -16.12
CA HIS A 50 2.20 5.32 -16.63
C HIS A 50 2.82 4.10 -15.94
N ARG A 51 2.14 3.55 -14.92
CA ARG A 51 2.64 2.48 -14.03
C ARG A 51 4.00 2.77 -13.40
N GLU A 52 4.38 4.04 -13.38
CA GLU A 52 5.62 4.51 -12.79
C GLU A 52 5.45 4.72 -11.29
N ASP A 53 6.52 4.45 -10.56
CA ASP A 53 6.55 4.58 -9.12
C ASP A 53 6.34 6.05 -8.70
N LYS A 54 5.22 6.34 -8.02
CA LYS A 54 4.92 7.68 -7.51
C LYS A 54 5.64 7.89 -6.18
N TRP A 55 6.54 8.87 -6.18
CA TRP A 55 7.27 9.32 -5.02
C TRP A 55 6.86 10.75 -4.67
N TRP A 56 6.30 10.92 -3.47
CA TRP A 56 6.11 12.23 -2.89
C TRP A 56 7.38 12.71 -2.21
N ARG A 57 7.66 14.00 -2.33
CA ARG A 57 8.76 14.66 -1.63
C ARG A 57 8.16 15.58 -0.57
N VAL A 58 8.78 15.58 0.59
CA VAL A 58 8.50 16.46 1.73
C VAL A 58 9.77 17.22 2.03
N TYR A 59 9.72 18.54 1.95
CA TYR A 59 10.81 19.45 2.28
C TYR A 59 10.27 20.68 3.02
N GLU A 60 11.16 21.45 3.65
CA GLU A 60 10.80 22.65 4.41
C GLU A 60 10.12 23.69 3.51
N GLU A 61 9.21 24.46 4.08
CA GLU A 61 8.44 25.53 3.40
C GLU A 61 7.54 25.07 2.24
N GLN A 62 7.44 23.76 2.00
CA GLN A 62 6.51 23.21 1.02
C GLN A 62 5.05 23.38 1.48
N ASP A 63 4.16 23.67 0.52
CA ASP A 63 2.72 23.55 0.72
C ASP A 63 2.33 22.07 0.97
N MET A 64 2.17 21.74 2.26
CA MET A 64 1.83 20.39 2.70
C MET A 64 0.38 20.02 2.41
N ASP A 65 -0.53 20.99 2.25
CA ASP A 65 -1.92 20.71 1.90
C ASP A 65 -2.02 20.21 0.46
N ARG A 66 -1.19 20.74 -0.44
CA ARG A 66 -1.08 20.22 -1.81
C ARG A 66 -0.56 18.79 -1.84
N VAL A 67 0.47 18.45 -1.05
CA VAL A 67 0.98 17.07 -0.96
C VAL A 67 -0.09 16.15 -0.40
N ARG A 68 -0.78 16.57 0.66
CA ARG A 68 -1.87 15.80 1.28
C ARG A 68 -2.99 15.52 0.29
N ALA A 69 -3.46 16.54 -0.42
CA ALA A 69 -4.53 16.41 -1.40
C ALA A 69 -4.16 15.41 -2.51
N ASP A 70 -2.95 15.53 -3.06
CA ASP A 70 -2.47 14.64 -4.12
C ASP A 70 -2.30 13.18 -3.65
N VAL A 71 -1.85 12.95 -2.41
CA VAL A 71 -1.80 11.61 -1.80
C VAL A 71 -3.19 11.03 -1.63
N VAL A 72 -4.14 11.81 -1.09
CA VAL A 72 -5.52 11.36 -0.86
C VAL A 72 -6.21 11.02 -2.19
N ILE A 73 -6.05 11.86 -3.21
CA ILE A 73 -6.61 11.61 -4.54
C ILE A 73 -6.08 10.29 -5.10
N ALA A 74 -4.76 10.06 -5.07
CA ALA A 74 -4.17 8.81 -5.55
C ALA A 74 -4.73 7.58 -4.80
N ILE A 75 -4.88 7.67 -3.48
CA ILE A 75 -5.45 6.58 -2.67
C ILE A 75 -6.91 6.34 -3.03
N VAL A 76 -7.72 7.39 -3.16
CA VAL A 76 -9.16 7.28 -3.41
C VAL A 76 -9.45 6.79 -4.81
N GLU A 77 -8.76 7.33 -5.82
CA GLU A 77 -9.05 7.05 -7.23
C GLU A 77 -8.41 5.76 -7.72
N GLN A 78 -7.24 5.38 -7.18
CA GLN A 78 -6.49 4.23 -7.70
C GLN A 78 -6.34 3.14 -6.63
N GLY A 79 -6.02 3.54 -5.40
CA GLY A 79 -5.81 2.58 -4.31
C GLY A 79 -7.08 1.84 -3.89
N LEU A 80 -8.18 2.58 -3.64
CA LEU A 80 -9.44 1.98 -3.19
C LEU A 80 -10.05 1.02 -4.23
N PRO A 81 -10.12 1.34 -5.53
CA PRO A 81 -10.58 0.38 -6.53
C PRO A 81 -9.72 -0.88 -6.58
N TRP A 82 -8.39 -0.75 -6.52
CA TRP A 82 -7.51 -1.91 -6.50
C TRP A 82 -7.76 -2.80 -5.27
N LEU A 83 -7.86 -2.21 -4.07
CA LEU A 83 -8.14 -2.93 -2.83
C LEU A 83 -9.48 -3.70 -2.91
N ARG A 84 -10.53 -3.05 -3.42
CA ARG A 84 -11.85 -3.69 -3.60
C ARG A 84 -11.80 -4.86 -4.57
N ASN A 85 -11.08 -4.72 -5.68
CA ASN A 85 -10.89 -5.80 -6.65
C ASN A 85 -10.13 -6.99 -6.04
N GLN A 86 -9.15 -6.73 -5.16
CA GLN A 86 -8.47 -7.81 -4.44
C GLN A 86 -9.45 -8.54 -3.52
N VAL A 87 -10.26 -7.83 -2.73
CA VAL A 87 -11.27 -8.47 -1.85
C VAL A 87 -12.26 -9.33 -2.63
N ALA A 88 -12.64 -8.95 -3.85
CA ALA A 88 -13.52 -9.77 -4.69
C ALA A 88 -12.86 -11.04 -5.24
N THR A 89 -11.52 -11.14 -5.19
CA THR A 89 -10.73 -12.20 -5.82
C THR A 89 -10.04 -13.14 -4.82
N ILE A 90 -9.98 -12.77 -3.53
CA ILE A 90 -9.32 -13.54 -2.45
C ILE A 90 -10.37 -14.22 -1.55
#